data_AF-A0A1I4R183-F1
#
_entry.id   AF-A0A1I4R183-F1
#
_cell.length_a   1.000
_cell.length_b   1.000
_cell.length_c   1.000
_cell.angle_alpha   90.00
_cell.angle_beta   90.00
_cell.angle_gamma   90.00
#
_symmetry.space_group_name_H-M   'P 1'
#
loop_
_entity.id
_entity.type
_entity.pdbx_description
1 polymer ?
#
loop_
_entity_poly.entity_id
_entity_poly.type
_entity_poly.pdbx_seq_one_letter_code
_entity_poly.pdbx_strand_id
1 'polypeptide(L)' 'MSSDQEKHQELLRALRASQGERDGSFDEAVTRAFEHIFEHLERLNSHVSLGGPEGEDRHLKAGESPTLR' A
#
# COMPACT_ATOMS: atom_id res chain seq x y z
N MET A 1 0.96 -0.51 12.25
CA MET A 1 0.47 0.30 11.11
C MET A 1 0.67 1.82 11.29
N SER A 2 1.14 2.36 12.43
CA SER A 2 1.51 3.80 12.56
C SER A 2 2.65 4.25 11.64
N SER A 3 3.63 3.37 11.38
CA SER A 3 4.85 3.73 10.65
C SER A 3 4.63 4.13 9.19
N ASP A 4 3.59 3.61 8.53
CA ASP A 4 3.31 3.87 7.12
C ASP A 4 2.66 5.25 6.92
N GLN A 5 1.82 5.66 7.87
CA GLN A 5 1.19 6.98 7.84
C GLN A 5 2.23 8.09 8.09
N GLU A 6 3.19 7.86 8.98
CA GLU A 6 4.32 8.77 9.23
C GLU A 6 5.20 8.92 7.99
N LYS A 7 5.52 7.81 7.32
CA LYS A 7 6.32 7.79 6.10
C LYS A 7 5.62 8.48 4.92
N HIS A 8 4.30 8.32 4.79
CA HIS A 8 3.51 9.10 3.83
C HIS A 8 3.59 10.61 4.07
N GLN A 9 3.48 11.05 5.32
CA GLN A 9 3.57 12.48 5.66
C GLN A 9 4.97 13.04 5.35
N GLU A 10 6.01 12.26 5.60
CA GLU A 10 7.39 12.62 5.27
C GLU A 10 7.58 12.78 3.76
N LEU A 11 7.14 11.81 2.96
CA LEU A 11 7.22 11.85 1.50
C LEU A 11 6.43 13.03 0.91
N LEU A 12 5.24 13.31 1.43
CA LEU A 12 4.45 14.48 1.02
C LEU A 12 5.09 15.81 1.40
N ARG A 13 5.81 15.86 2.53
CA ARG A 13 6.59 17.05 2.92
C ARG A 13 7.78 17.23 1.99
N ALA A 14 8.52 16.16 1.67
CA ALA A 14 9.64 16.20 0.73
C ALA A 14 9.20 16.69 -0.65
N LEU A 15 8.11 16.14 -1.20
CA LEU A 15 7.54 16.57 -2.48
C LEU A 15 7.20 18.05 -2.50
N ARG A 16 6.51 18.54 -1.46
CA ARG A 16 6.17 19.97 -1.35
C ARG A 16 7.40 20.87 -1.19
N ALA A 17 8.40 20.43 -0.43
CA ALA A 17 9.62 21.19 -0.21
C ALA A 17 10.48 21.29 -1.48
N SER A 18 10.48 20.26 -2.32
CA SER A 18 11.20 20.20 -3.59
C SER A 18 10.48 20.87 -4.76
N GLN A 19 9.22 21.28 -4.59
CA GLN A 19 8.42 21.79 -5.70
C GLN A 19 8.94 23.15 -6.19
N GLY A 20 9.35 23.19 -7.46
CA GLY A 20 9.90 24.40 -8.09
C GLY A 20 11.42 24.53 -7.99
N GLU A 21 12.08 23.63 -7.27
CA GLU A 21 13.53 23.49 -7.29
C GLU A 21 13.99 22.91 -8.64
N ARG A 22 15.10 23.44 -9.16
CA ARG A 22 15.69 23.05 -10.46
C ARG A 22 16.93 22.17 -10.32
N ASP A 23 17.17 21.65 -9.13
CA ASP A 23 18.34 20.87 -8.75
C ASP A 23 18.11 19.34 -8.85
N GLY A 24 16.91 18.91 -9.26
CA GLY A 24 16.54 17.49 -9.36
C GLY A 24 16.00 16.89 -8.06
N SER A 25 15.89 17.69 -6.98
CA SER A 25 15.30 17.24 -5.71
C SER A 25 13.84 16.80 -5.85
N PHE A 26 13.09 17.38 -6.80
CA PHE A 26 11.72 16.98 -7.09
C PHE A 26 11.66 15.57 -7.70
N ASP A 27 12.49 15.29 -8.69
CA ASP A 27 12.57 13.98 -9.34
C ASP A 27 12.97 12.88 -8.32
N GLU A 28 13.90 13.20 -7.42
CA GLU A 28 14.30 12.30 -6.33
C GLU A 28 13.15 12.05 -5.33
N ALA A 29 12.44 13.11 -4.91
CA ALA A 29 11.30 13.00 -4.00
C ALA A 29 10.15 12.18 -4.63
N VAL A 30 9.89 12.37 -5.92
CA VAL A 30 8.89 11.59 -6.68
C VAL A 30 9.30 10.12 -6.76
N THR A 31 10.56 9.84 -7.08
CA THR A 31 11.07 8.46 -7.17
C THR A 31 10.89 7.72 -5.85
N ARG A 32 11.31 8.34 -4.74
CA ARG A 32 11.15 7.78 -3.38
C ARG A 32 9.69 7.56 -2.99
N ALA A 33 8.80 8.47 -3.39
CA ALA A 33 7.37 8.32 -3.13
C ALA A 33 6.79 7.12 -3.87
N PHE A 34 7.15 6.94 -5.15
CA PHE A 34 6.68 5.79 -5.92
C PHE A 34 7.25 4.46 -5.42
N GLU A 35 8.54 4.39 -5.07
CA GLU A 35 9.13 3.19 -4.47
C GLU A 35 8.35 2.74 -3.23
N HIS A 36 8.03 3.70 -2.34
CA HIS A 36 7.25 3.39 -1.15
C HIS A 36 5.82 2.91 -1.47
N ILE A 37 5.16 3.51 -2.46
CA ILE A 37 3.81 3.07 -2.90
C ILE A 37 3.88 1.66 -3.45
N PHE A 38 4.86 1.34 -4.30
CA PHE A 38 4.99 -0.01 -4.85
C PHE A 38 5.31 -1.04 -3.78
N GLU A 39 6.20 -0.73 -2.83
CA GLU A 39 6.45 -1.58 -1.67
C GLU A 39 5.16 -1.81 -0.85
N HIS A 40 4.37 -0.76 -0.64
CA HIS A 40 3.11 -0.86 0.09
C HIS A 40 2.08 -1.73 -0.65
N LEU A 41 1.95 -1.56 -1.97
CA LEU A 41 1.06 -2.37 -2.81
C LEU A 41 1.51 -3.83 -2.86
N GLU A 42 2.81 -4.10 -2.92
CA GLU A 42 3.37 -5.45 -2.87
C GLU A 42 3.08 -6.14 -1.53
N ARG A 43 3.24 -5.41 -0.41
CA ARG A 43 2.87 -5.90 0.92
C ARG A 43 1.37 -6.16 1.06
N LEU A 44 0.52 -5.30 0.50
CA LEU A 44 -0.93 -5.53 0.49
C LEU A 44 -1.27 -6.78 -0.32
N ASN A 45 -0.66 -6.96 -1.50
CA ASN A 45 -0.90 -8.13 -2.33
C ASN A 45 -0.34 -9.43 -1.70
N SER A 46 0.78 -9.35 -0.98
CA SER A 46 1.32 -10.48 -0.22
C SER A 46 0.45 -10.82 0.99
N HIS A 47 -0.14 -9.83 1.67
CA HIS A 47 -1.14 -10.04 2.72
C HIS A 47 -2.45 -10.63 2.18
N VAL A 48 -2.90 -10.23 0.98
CA VAL A 48 -4.04 -10.86 0.29
C VAL A 48 -3.69 -12.32 -0.09
N SER A 49 -2.44 -12.60 -0.46
CA SER A 49 -1.97 -13.97 -0.74
C SER A 49 -1.70 -14.82 0.51
N LEU A 50 -1.52 -14.20 1.69
CA LEU A 50 -1.22 -14.89 2.96
C LEU A 50 -2.41 -15.01 3.91
N GLY A 51 -3.62 -14.68 3.47
CA GLY A 51 -4.84 -14.83 4.26
C GLY A 51 -5.03 -13.67 5.24
N GLY A 52 -6.07 -12.87 5.01
CA GLY A 52 -6.57 -11.95 6.02
C GLY A 52 -7.13 -12.69 7.25
N PRO A 53 -7.58 -11.97 8.29
CA PRO A 53 -8.36 -12.55 9.39
C PRO A 53 -9.73 -13.12 8.95
N GLU A 54 -10.09 -12.96 7.67
CA GLU A 54 -11.19 -13.68 6.99
C GLU A 54 -10.68 -14.50 5.79
N GLY A 55 -9.36 -14.74 5.73
CA GLY A 55 -8.64 -15.41 4.66
C GLY A 55 -8.66 -16.93 4.79
N GLU A 56 -9.85 -17.49 4.90
CA GLU A 56 -10.07 -18.84 4.43
C GLU A 56 -11.09 -18.73 3.30
N ASP A 57 -10.83 -19.44 2.20
CA ASP A 57 -11.89 -20.17 1.54
C ASP A 57 -12.77 -20.78 2.64
N ARG A 58 -13.87 -20.09 2.97
CA ARG A 58 -14.90 -20.66 3.82
C ARG A 58 -15.44 -21.83 3.02
N HIS A 59 -14.88 -23.01 3.25
CA HIS A 59 -15.49 -24.25 2.84
C HIS A 59 -16.93 -24.19 3.32
N LEU A 60 -17.86 -24.12 2.36
CA LEU A 60 -19.29 -24.15 2.63
C LEU A 60 -19.53 -25.32 3.59
N LYS A 61 -20.14 -25.05 4.75
CA LYS A 61 -20.52 -26.15 5.63
C LYS A 61 -21.53 -27.01 4.87
N ALA A 62 -21.50 -28.33 5.09
CA ALA A 62 -22.39 -29.26 4.39
C ALA A 62 -23.86 -28.81 4.51
N GLY A 63 -24.42 -28.28 3.43
CA GLY A 63 -25.77 -27.72 3.37
C GLY A 63 -25.88 -26.24 2.97
N GLU A 64 -24.79 -25.48 2.90
CA GLU A 64 -24.83 -24.10 2.40
C GLU A 64 -24.85 -24.05 0.87
N SER A 65 -25.79 -23.26 0.32
CA SER A 65 -25.85 -22.97 -1.11
C SER A 65 -25.00 -21.73 -1.41
N PRO A 66 -24.23 -21.72 -2.52
CA PRO A 66 -23.42 -20.59 -2.91
C PRO A 66 -24.32 -19.53 -3.55
N THR A 67 -25.11 -18.82 -2.74
CA THR A 67 -25.75 -17.62 -3.23
C THR A 67 -24.69 -16.54 -3.43
N LEU A 68 -24.66 -16.02 -4.65
CA LEU A 68 -23.72 -15.04 -5.17
C LEU A 68 -23.38 -13.92 -4.17
N ARG A 69 -22.21 -14.09 -3.53
CA ARG A 69 -21.30 -13.11 -2.93
C ARG A 69 -21.85 -12.23 -1.80
#